data_AF-A0A2S1XWC6-F1
#
_entry.id   AF-A0A2S1XWC6-F1
#
_cell.length_a   1.000
_cell.length_b   1.000
_cell.length_c   1.000
_cell.angle_alpha   90.00
_cell.angle_beta   90.00
_cell.angle_gamma   90.00
#
_symmetry.space_group_name_H-M   'P 1'
#
loop_
_entity.id
_entity.type
_entity.pdbx_description
1 polymer ?
#
loop_
_entity_poly.entity_id
_entity_poly.type
_entity_poly.pdbx_seq_one_letter_code
_entity_poly.pdbx_strand_id
1 'polypeptide(L)'
;MKFDFEEFNKGKLYMVKEAREKYAWDNKERKETDEYEGVQLKLEVKQDTYKYPTKDGEVEGLNLNEEVTVIVKDGNIDDYKSLVTEGFSAPIPVEIIDWSDVDYFERKGANSTLRVFGDVKEANQSTTTSTTTSSF
;
A
#
# COMPACT_ATOMS: atom_id res chain seq x y z
N MET A 1 13.88 16.00 6.85
CA MET A 1 12.72 16.24 5.96
C MET A 1 11.75 15.10 6.22
N LYS A 2 10.49 15.37 6.56
CA LYS A 2 9.48 14.31 6.74
C LYS A 2 9.05 13.86 5.33
N PHE A 3 8.93 12.55 5.10
CA PHE A 3 8.45 12.02 3.82
C PHE A 3 7.01 12.49 3.57
N ASP A 4 6.74 13.03 2.39
CA ASP A 4 5.39 13.50 2.02
C ASP A 4 4.57 12.31 1.49
N PHE A 5 3.94 11.60 2.43
CA PHE A 5 3.11 10.45 2.10
C PHE A 5 1.83 10.86 1.38
N GLU A 6 1.28 12.04 1.64
CA GLU A 6 0.08 12.51 0.96
C GLU A 6 0.35 12.70 -0.52
N GLU A 7 1.47 13.35 -0.88
CA GLU A 7 1.93 13.45 -2.26
C GLU A 7 2.23 12.08 -2.86
N PHE A 8 2.94 11.23 -2.11
CA PHE A 8 3.23 9.88 -2.58
C PHE A 8 1.96 9.07 -2.88
N ASN A 9 0.95 9.08 -2.01
CA ASN A 9 -0.26 8.25 -2.15
C ASN A 9 -1.20 8.73 -3.27
N LYS A 10 -1.03 9.97 -3.79
CA LYS A 10 -1.87 10.50 -4.87
C LYS A 10 -1.74 9.64 -6.13
N GLY A 11 -2.88 9.38 -6.77
CA GLY A 11 -2.94 8.63 -8.02
C GLY A 11 -2.48 7.17 -7.94
N LYS A 12 -2.32 6.61 -6.72
CA LYS A 12 -1.87 5.23 -6.53
C LYS A 12 -3.00 4.29 -6.21
N LEU A 13 -2.96 3.14 -6.87
CA LEU A 13 -3.65 1.94 -6.43
C LEU A 13 -2.62 0.86 -6.17
N TYR A 14 -2.89 0.10 -5.12
CA TYR A 14 -2.01 -0.94 -4.63
C TYR A 14 -2.64 -2.31 -4.86
N MET A 15 -1.83 -3.35 -4.77
CA MET A 15 -2.32 -4.71 -4.55
C MET A 15 -1.77 -5.25 -3.24
N VAL A 16 -2.55 -6.05 -2.52
CA VAL A 16 -2.07 -6.73 -1.31
C VAL A 16 -1.33 -8.01 -1.73
N LYS A 17 -0.04 -8.08 -1.40
CA LYS A 17 0.82 -9.25 -1.66
C LYS A 17 0.83 -10.24 -0.50
N GLU A 18 0.77 -9.72 0.71
CA GLU A 18 0.89 -10.50 1.93
C GLU A 18 0.07 -9.81 3.02
N ALA A 19 -0.67 -10.61 3.79
CA ALA A 19 -1.33 -10.17 5.01
C ALA A 19 -0.93 -11.13 6.13
N ARG A 20 -0.47 -10.59 7.26
CA ARG A 20 -0.09 -11.39 8.43
C ARG A 20 -0.45 -10.66 9.71
N GLU A 21 -0.72 -11.41 10.77
CA GLU A 21 -0.86 -10.84 12.10
C GLU A 21 0.47 -10.24 12.55
N LYS A 22 0.38 -9.13 13.28
CA LYS A 22 1.52 -8.45 13.87
C LYS A 22 1.39 -8.48 15.38
N TYR A 23 2.42 -8.97 16.03
CA TYR A 23 2.55 -9.00 17.48
C TYR A 23 3.73 -8.14 17.94
N ALA A 24 3.68 -7.63 19.16
CA ALA A 24 4.73 -6.77 19.69
C ALA A 24 6.07 -7.50 19.75
N TRP A 25 7.16 -6.76 19.52
CA TRP A 25 8.50 -7.33 19.54
C TRP A 25 9.20 -7.01 20.86
N ASP A 26 9.57 -8.05 21.62
CA ASP A 26 10.41 -7.87 22.80
C ASP A 26 11.88 -7.71 22.36
N ASN A 27 12.38 -6.48 22.44
CA ASN A 27 13.78 -6.18 22.12
C ASN A 27 14.80 -6.84 23.05
N LYS A 28 14.44 -7.14 24.30
CA LYS A 28 15.32 -7.80 25.27
C LYS A 28 15.40 -9.29 25.00
N GLU A 29 14.27 -9.92 24.75
CA GLU A 29 14.18 -11.37 24.50
C GLU A 29 14.39 -11.73 23.02
N ARG A 30 14.39 -10.75 22.12
CA ARG A 30 14.54 -10.89 20.66
C ARG A 30 13.52 -11.86 20.06
N LYS A 31 12.27 -11.75 20.47
CA LYS A 31 11.17 -12.57 19.98
C LYS A 31 9.87 -11.77 19.91
N GLU A 32 8.93 -12.25 19.10
CA GLU A 32 7.55 -11.78 19.13
C GLU A 32 6.90 -12.21 20.45
N THR A 33 6.10 -11.31 21.02
CA THR A 33 5.27 -11.58 22.21
C THR A 33 3.89 -12.06 21.77
N ASP A 34 3.03 -12.38 22.74
CA ASP A 34 1.61 -12.68 22.48
C ASP A 34 0.73 -11.41 22.45
N GLU A 35 1.33 -10.21 22.52
CA GLU A 35 0.61 -8.95 22.50
C GLU A 35 0.28 -8.56 21.05
N TYR A 36 -0.99 -8.68 20.69
CA TYR A 36 -1.48 -8.35 19.35
C TYR A 36 -1.40 -6.85 19.08
N GLU A 37 -0.75 -6.47 17.97
CA GLU A 37 -0.66 -5.07 17.51
C GLU A 37 -1.62 -4.77 16.35
N GLY A 38 -2.09 -5.80 15.63
CA GLY A 38 -2.93 -5.64 14.46
C GLY A 38 -2.51 -6.50 13.26
N VAL A 39 -2.81 -6.03 12.06
CA VAL A 39 -2.48 -6.71 10.80
C VAL A 39 -1.40 -5.94 10.05
N GLN A 40 -0.34 -6.63 9.63
CA GLN A 40 0.65 -6.10 8.71
C GLN A 40 0.32 -6.54 7.29
N LEU A 41 0.12 -5.56 6.41
CA LEU A 41 -0.11 -5.74 4.99
C LEU A 41 1.13 -5.32 4.20
N LYS A 42 1.54 -6.16 3.26
CA LYS A 42 2.56 -5.81 2.26
C LYS A 42 1.86 -5.45 0.97
N LEU A 43 1.95 -4.18 0.60
CA LEU A 43 1.34 -3.62 -0.60
C LEU A 43 2.38 -3.40 -1.69
N GLU A 44 1.98 -3.51 -2.95
CA GLU A 44 2.80 -3.16 -4.10
C GLU A 44 2.04 -2.19 -5.00
N VAL A 45 2.70 -1.12 -5.44
CA VAL A 45 2.11 -0.11 -6.33
C VAL A 45 1.89 -0.70 -7.71
N LYS A 46 0.62 -0.75 -8.15
CA LYS A 46 0.25 -1.26 -9.49
C LYS A 46 -0.30 -0.21 -10.43
N GLN A 47 -0.77 0.89 -9.87
CA GLN A 47 -1.11 2.09 -10.62
C GLN A 47 -0.42 3.26 -9.96
N ASP A 48 0.18 4.14 -10.77
CA ASP A 48 0.77 5.39 -10.32
C ASP A 48 0.56 6.46 -11.40
N THR A 49 -0.58 7.14 -11.33
CA THR A 49 -0.95 8.20 -12.29
C THR A 49 -0.53 9.59 -11.83
N TYR A 50 0.26 9.69 -10.76
CA TYR A 50 0.75 10.97 -10.29
C TYR A 50 1.90 11.47 -11.17
N LYS A 51 1.83 12.76 -11.53
CA LYS A 51 2.84 13.41 -12.35
C LYS A 51 3.88 14.08 -11.47
N TYR A 52 5.09 13.53 -11.48
CA TYR A 52 6.22 14.02 -10.71
C TYR A 52 6.94 15.12 -11.46
N PRO A 53 7.13 16.32 -10.87
CA PRO A 53 7.96 17.35 -11.45
C PRO A 53 9.44 16.95 -11.33
N THR A 54 10.06 16.58 -12.44
CA THR A 54 11.50 16.27 -12.52
C THR A 54 12.26 17.39 -13.24
N LYS A 55 13.59 17.33 -13.23
CA LYS A 55 14.44 18.29 -13.96
C LYS A 55 14.19 18.29 -15.46
N ASP A 56 13.67 17.18 -16.01
CA ASP A 56 13.46 16.96 -17.44
C ASP A 56 11.97 17.03 -17.84
N GLY A 57 11.09 17.42 -16.90
CA GLY A 57 9.65 17.55 -17.12
C GLY A 57 8.79 16.70 -16.16
N GLU A 58 7.49 16.62 -16.45
CA GLU A 58 6.56 15.77 -15.69
C GLU A 58 6.71 14.29 -16.10
N VAL A 59 6.94 13.41 -15.13
CA VAL A 59 7.04 11.96 -15.34
C VAL A 59 5.98 11.24 -14.51
N GLU A 60 5.26 10.32 -15.12
CA GLU A 60 4.25 9.46 -14.47
C GLU A 60 4.83 8.05 -14.24
N GLY A 61 4.34 7.33 -13.23
CA GLY A 61 4.71 5.93 -13.01
C GLY A 61 6.07 5.70 -12.35
N LEU A 62 6.65 6.71 -11.70
CA LEU A 62 7.99 6.59 -11.10
C LEU A 62 8.08 5.54 -9.99
N ASN A 63 6.98 5.26 -9.28
CA ASN A 63 6.97 4.34 -8.14
C ASN A 63 6.27 3.01 -8.44
N LEU A 64 6.12 2.63 -9.72
CA LEU A 64 5.52 1.35 -10.08
C LEU A 64 6.33 0.18 -9.51
N ASN A 65 5.63 -0.81 -8.94
CA ASN A 65 6.17 -1.98 -8.26
C ASN A 65 6.96 -1.70 -6.96
N GLU A 66 6.95 -0.46 -6.46
CA GLU A 66 7.47 -0.18 -5.12
C GLU A 66 6.60 -0.85 -4.05
N GLU A 67 7.25 -1.33 -2.99
CA GLU A 67 6.58 -2.03 -1.90
C GLU A 67 6.38 -1.10 -0.69
N VAL A 68 5.18 -1.14 -0.11
CA VAL A 68 4.78 -0.37 1.06
C VAL A 68 4.25 -1.31 2.13
N THR A 69 4.70 -1.14 3.37
CA THR A 69 4.16 -1.88 4.52
C THR A 69 3.09 -1.04 5.20
N VAL A 70 1.87 -1.57 5.34
CA VAL A 70 0.81 -0.92 6.11
C VAL A 70 0.55 -1.73 7.38
N ILE A 71 0.44 -1.06 8.52
CA ILE A 71 0.05 -1.66 9.80
C ILE A 71 -1.35 -1.12 10.15
N VAL A 72 -2.32 -2.01 10.13
CA VAL A 72 -3.68 -1.73 10.60
C VAL A 72 -3.75 -2.12 12.08
N LYS A 73 -3.80 -1.10 12.95
CA LYS A 73 -3.88 -1.32 14.39
C LYS A 73 -5.20 -2.00 14.76
N ASP A 74 -5.14 -3.00 15.62
CA ASP A 74 -6.32 -3.76 16.09
C ASP A 74 -7.18 -4.38 14.98
N GLY A 75 -6.70 -4.43 13.73
CA GLY A 75 -7.44 -5.00 12.60
C GLY A 75 -7.63 -6.51 12.76
N ASN A 76 -8.59 -7.11 12.07
CA ASN A 76 -8.74 -8.57 12.02
C ASN A 76 -8.15 -9.09 10.70
N ILE A 77 -7.26 -10.09 10.75
CA ILE A 77 -6.65 -10.64 9.54
C ILE A 77 -7.67 -11.17 8.53
N ASP A 78 -8.82 -11.69 9.00
CA ASP A 78 -9.87 -12.24 8.14
C ASP A 78 -10.47 -11.19 7.20
N ASP A 79 -10.47 -9.91 7.59
CA ASP A 79 -10.99 -8.81 6.77
C ASP A 79 -10.11 -8.52 5.54
N TYR A 80 -8.83 -8.94 5.58
CA TYR A 80 -7.85 -8.64 4.52
C TYR A 80 -7.45 -9.86 3.71
N LYS A 81 -7.77 -11.09 4.15
CA LYS A 81 -7.42 -12.33 3.44
C LYS A 81 -7.94 -12.34 2.01
N SER A 82 -9.17 -11.86 1.80
CA SER A 82 -9.77 -11.81 0.45
C SER A 82 -9.11 -10.79 -0.48
N LEU A 83 -8.36 -9.82 0.05
CA LEU A 83 -7.66 -8.81 -0.73
C LEU A 83 -6.27 -9.29 -1.20
N VAL A 84 -5.72 -10.34 -0.56
CA VAL A 84 -4.42 -10.90 -0.91
C VAL A 84 -4.48 -11.51 -2.31
N THR A 85 -3.54 -11.12 -3.17
CA THR A 85 -3.44 -11.66 -4.52
C THR A 85 -2.87 -13.08 -4.48
N GLU A 86 -3.70 -14.08 -4.79
CA GLU A 86 -3.30 -15.48 -4.79
C GLU A 86 -3.24 -16.10 -6.21
N GLY A 87 -2.15 -16.81 -6.49
CA GLY A 87 -2.00 -17.62 -7.71
C GLY A 87 -2.07 -16.82 -9.01
N PHE A 88 -2.99 -17.20 -9.90
CA PHE A 88 -3.23 -16.56 -11.20
C PHE A 88 -4.42 -15.58 -11.16
N SER A 89 -4.94 -15.26 -9.98
CA SER A 89 -6.06 -14.33 -9.84
C SER A 89 -5.63 -12.91 -10.21
N ALA A 90 -6.54 -12.14 -10.81
CA ALA A 90 -6.30 -10.72 -11.03
C ALA A 90 -6.17 -10.03 -9.66
N PRO A 91 -5.16 -9.15 -9.48
CA PRO A 91 -5.00 -8.44 -8.22
C PRO A 91 -6.21 -7.52 -7.96
N ILE A 92 -6.68 -7.51 -6.70
CA ILE A 92 -7.72 -6.58 -6.26
C ILE A 92 -7.05 -5.23 -5.97
N PRO A 93 -7.46 -4.15 -6.65
CA PRO A 93 -6.91 -2.83 -6.38
C PRO A 93 -7.38 -2.33 -5.02
N VAL A 94 -6.46 -1.80 -4.23
CA VAL A 94 -6.74 -1.25 -2.90
C VAL A 94 -6.17 0.15 -2.74
N GLU A 95 -6.72 0.91 -1.81
CA GLU A 95 -6.28 2.25 -1.40
C GLU A 95 -5.87 2.24 0.08
N ILE A 96 -4.83 3.00 0.42
CA ILE A 96 -4.47 3.28 1.81
C ILE A 96 -5.28 4.49 2.28
N ILE A 97 -6.07 4.31 3.34
CA ILE A 97 -6.94 5.32 3.94
C ILE A 97 -6.65 5.50 5.43
N ASP A 98 -7.19 6.57 6.02
CA ASP A 98 -7.18 6.83 7.45
C ASP A 98 -5.81 6.65 8.13
N TRP A 99 -4.75 7.08 7.44
CA TRP A 99 -3.37 6.95 7.89
C TRP A 99 -2.98 8.06 8.86
N SER A 100 -2.13 7.74 9.84
CA SER A 100 -1.69 8.68 10.89
C SER A 100 -0.18 8.88 10.91
N ASP A 101 0.57 7.77 10.91
CA ASP A 101 2.02 7.76 11.10
C ASP A 101 2.70 7.12 9.91
N VAL A 102 3.81 7.72 9.48
CA VAL A 102 4.58 7.27 8.33
C VAL A 102 6.06 7.28 8.69
N ASP A 103 6.68 6.12 8.58
CA ASP A 103 8.11 5.94 8.75
C ASP A 103 8.74 5.59 7.40
N TYR A 104 9.66 6.44 6.96
CA TYR A 104 10.46 6.22 5.77
C TYR A 104 11.91 5.94 6.15
N PHE A 105 12.40 4.77 5.80
CA PHE A 105 13.77 4.33 6.05
C PHE A 105 14.52 4.18 4.74
N GLU A 106 15.37 5.16 4.43
CA GLU A 106 16.33 5.07 3.32
C GLU A 106 17.59 4.33 3.79
N ARG A 107 17.93 3.22 3.14
CA ARG A 107 19.15 2.46 3.44
C ARG A 107 20.11 2.53 2.26
N LYS A 108 21.33 3.01 2.49
CA LYS A 108 22.38 3.02 1.45
C LYS A 108 22.66 1.58 0.99
N GLY A 109 22.43 1.31 -0.30
CA GLY A 109 22.71 0.02 -0.94
C GLY A 109 21.62 -1.05 -0.73
N ALA A 110 20.45 -0.69 -0.21
CA ALA A 110 19.29 -1.58 -0.11
C ALA A 110 18.02 -0.82 -0.51
N ASN A 111 16.92 -1.55 -0.72
CA ASN A 111 15.64 -0.93 -1.03
C ASN A 111 15.17 -0.08 0.15
N SER A 112 14.69 1.13 -0.14
CA SER A 112 14.02 1.97 0.84
C SER A 112 12.78 1.24 1.37
N THR A 113 12.44 1.49 2.64
CA THR A 113 11.25 0.89 3.25
C THR A 113 10.30 1.99 3.69
N LEU A 114 9.08 1.97 3.17
CA LEU A 114 7.99 2.84 3.60
C LEU A 114 7.03 2.03 4.48
N ARG A 115 6.84 2.49 5.71
CA ARG A 115 5.87 1.93 6.65
C ARG A 115 4.81 2.97 6.98
N VAL A 116 3.55 2.58 6.91
CA VAL A 116 2.39 3.44 7.14
C VAL A 116 1.51 2.80 8.20
N PHE A 117 1.05 3.56 9.17
CA PHE A 117 -0.03 3.15 10.07
C PHE A 117 -1.33 3.74 9.53
N GLY A 118 -2.28 2.88 9.18
CA GLY A 118 -3.54 3.25 8.53
C GLY A 118 -4.35 2.02 8.18
N ASP A 119 -5.43 2.21 7.42
CA ASP A 119 -6.30 1.13 6.97
C ASP A 119 -6.21 0.96 5.44
N VAL A 120 -6.70 -0.17 4.95
CA VAL A 120 -6.70 -0.54 3.53
C VAL A 120 -8.10 -0.97 3.13
N LYS A 121 -8.63 -0.35 2.07
CA LYS A 121 -9.93 -0.71 1.50
C LYS A 121 -9.80 -1.10 0.04
N GLU A 122 -10.71 -1.94 -0.43
CA GLU A 122 -10.89 -2.15 -1.86
C GLU A 122 -11.18 -0.81 -2.56
N ALA A 123 -10.47 -0.55 -3.65
CA ALA A 123 -10.74 0.60 -4.49
C ALA A 123 -12.05 0.33 -5.22
N ASN A 124 -13.08 1.15 -4.96
CA ASN A 124 -14.28 1.12 -5.79
C ASN A 124 -13.86 1.43 -7.22
N GLN A 125 -13.81 0.41 -8.09
CA GLN A 125 -13.70 0.62 -9.53
C GLN A 125 -14.95 1.39 -9.94
N SER A 126 -14.85 2.73 -9.99
CA SER A 126 -15.78 3.51 -10.77
C SER A 126 -15.68 2.95 -12.18
N THR A 127 -16.69 2.16 -12.54
CA THR A 127 -16.84 1.59 -13.87
C THR A 127 -16.99 2.78 -14.78
N THR A 128 -15.90 3.19 -15.42
CA THR A 128 -15.96 4.13 -16.53
C THR A 128 -16.73 3.41 -17.63
N THR A 129 -18.06 3.57 -17.58
CA THR A 129 -18.94 3.12 -18.64
C THR A 129 -18.61 3.98 -19.84
N SER A 130 -17.71 3.48 -20.69
CA SER A 130 -17.47 4.03 -22.01
C SER A 130 -18.78 3.89 -22.79
N THR A 131 -19.63 4.91 -22.74
CA THR A 131 -20.81 5.02 -23.58
C THR A 131 -20.32 5.06 -25.03
N THR A 132 -20.29 3.89 -25.66
CA THR A 132 -20.07 3.77 -27.09
C THR A 132 -21.37 4.25 -27.73
N THR A 133 -21.40 5.51 -28.15
CA THR A 133 -22.46 6.04 -28.99
C THR A 133 -22.36 5.34 -30.35
N SER A 134 -23.08 4.23 -30.52
CA SER A 134 -23.31 3.65 -31.84
C SER A 134 -24.43 4.45 -32.50
N SER A 135 -24.04 5.41 -33.33
CA SER A 135 -24.94 6.07 -34.29
C SER A 135 -25.26 5.10 -35.43
N PHE A 136 -26.53 4.73 -35.57
CA PHE A 136 -27.12 4.22 -36.80
C PHE A 136 -28.40 5.01 -37.10
#